data_AF-A0A4U0YN67-F1
#
_entry.id   AF-A0A4U0YN67-F1
#
_cell.length_a   1.000
_cell.length_b   1.000
_cell.length_c   1.000
_cell.angle_alpha   90.00
_cell.angle_beta   90.00
_cell.angle_gamma   90.00
#
_symmetry.space_group_name_H-M   'P 1'
#
loop_
_entity.id
_entity.type
_entity.pdbx_description
1 polymer ?
#
loop_
_entity_poly.entity_id
_entity_poly.type
_entity_poly.pdbx_seq_one_letter_code
_entity_poly.pdbx_strand_id
1 'polypeptide(L)'
;LEPRLGRLERLARAGLHWRYPEGPPAKIAQRVEKELRLIAEVEYAPYFLTVHDIVEFARSEGILCQGRGSAANSVVCYLLGITEVPPESITLIFERFISKERGEPPDIDVDFEHERREEVIQ
;
A
#
# COMPACT_ATOMS: atom_id res chain seq x y z
N LEU A 1 -5.70 -6.27 -21.68
CA LEU A 1 -4.86 -6.07 -20.47
C LEU A 1 -5.59 -5.11 -19.58
N GLU A 2 -5.73 -5.43 -18.29
CA GLU A 2 -6.35 -4.53 -17.33
C GLU A 2 -5.47 -3.28 -17.10
N PRO A 3 -6.05 -2.06 -17.04
CA PRO A 3 -5.30 -0.87 -16.65
C PRO A 3 -4.72 -0.99 -15.24
N ARG A 4 -3.52 -0.41 -15.01
CA ARG A 4 -2.83 -0.47 -13.71
C ARG A 4 -3.72 0.05 -12.56
N LEU A 5 -4.48 1.13 -12.79
CA LEU A 5 -5.42 1.65 -11.81
C LEU A 5 -6.53 0.62 -11.46
N GLY A 6 -7.13 -0.04 -12.46
CA GLY A 6 -8.15 -1.06 -12.24
C GLY A 6 -7.62 -2.25 -11.42
N ARG A 7 -6.38 -2.68 -11.68
CA ARG A 7 -5.72 -3.72 -10.87
C ARG A 7 -5.56 -3.26 -9.42
N LEU A 8 -5.09 -2.03 -9.20
CA LEU A 8 -4.90 -1.46 -7.85
C LEU A 8 -6.23 -1.40 -7.08
N GLU A 9 -7.30 -0.92 -7.71
CA GLU A 9 -8.64 -0.85 -7.11
C GLU A 9 -9.16 -2.24 -6.72
N ARG A 10 -8.99 -3.24 -7.59
CA ARG A 10 -9.38 -4.63 -7.29
C ARG A 10 -8.60 -5.18 -6.10
N LEU A 11 -7.27 -4.97 -6.06
CA LEU A 11 -6.44 -5.45 -4.96
C LEU A 11 -6.78 -4.73 -3.64
N ALA A 12 -7.00 -3.41 -3.67
CA ALA A 12 -7.45 -2.68 -2.49
C ALA A 12 -8.81 -3.19 -1.97
N ARG A 13 -9.74 -3.53 -2.88
CA ARG A 13 -11.03 -4.13 -2.52
C ARG A 13 -10.87 -5.54 -1.93
N ALA A 14 -10.00 -6.37 -2.51
CA ALA A 14 -9.67 -7.68 -1.95
C ALA A 14 -9.04 -7.53 -0.55
N GLY A 15 -8.14 -6.56 -0.38
CA GLY A 15 -7.54 -6.20 0.91
C GLY A 15 -8.57 -5.75 1.94
N LEU A 16 -9.61 -5.01 1.53
CA LEU A 16 -10.72 -4.64 2.42
C LEU A 16 -11.45 -5.88 2.94
N HIS A 17 -11.77 -6.83 2.07
CA HIS A 17 -12.42 -8.08 2.48
C HIS A 17 -11.52 -8.92 3.40
N TRP A 18 -10.21 -8.92 3.16
CA TRP A 18 -9.25 -9.63 4.00
C TRP A 18 -9.06 -9.00 5.38
N ARG A 19 -8.81 -7.70 5.45
CA ARG A 19 -8.53 -6.98 6.70
C ARG A 19 -9.80 -6.67 7.51
N TYR A 20 -10.94 -6.56 6.85
CA TYR A 20 -12.23 -6.22 7.44
C TYR A 20 -13.33 -7.20 6.99
N PRO A 21 -13.31 -8.46 7.48
CA PRO A 21 -14.30 -9.48 7.08
C PRO A 21 -15.75 -9.09 7.41
N GLU A 22 -15.95 -8.34 8.50
CA GLU A 22 -17.26 -7.81 8.92
C GLU A 22 -17.61 -6.47 8.25
N GLY A 23 -16.77 -6.01 7.33
CA GLY A 23 -16.88 -4.70 6.68
C GLY A 23 -16.06 -3.60 7.38
N PRO A 24 -15.45 -2.68 6.63
CA PRO A 24 -14.65 -1.61 7.19
C PRO A 24 -15.53 -0.54 7.86
N PRO A 25 -15.04 0.16 8.91
CA PRO A 25 -15.67 1.37 9.39
C PRO A 25 -15.85 2.39 8.26
N ALA A 26 -16.93 3.18 8.29
CA ALA A 26 -17.22 4.18 7.24
C ALA A 26 -16.05 5.14 6.98
N LYS A 27 -15.32 5.53 8.03
CA LYS A 27 -14.12 6.37 7.92
C LYS A 27 -13.00 5.72 7.10
N ILE A 28 -12.84 4.40 7.20
CA ILE A 28 -11.84 3.64 6.42
C ILE A 28 -12.28 3.57 4.97
N ALA A 29 -13.53 3.20 4.69
CA ALA A 29 -14.05 3.18 3.32
C ALA A 29 -13.87 4.53 2.62
N GLN A 30 -14.19 5.64 3.30
CA GLN A 30 -13.97 7.00 2.78
C GLN A 30 -12.51 7.32 2.52
N ARG A 31 -11.59 6.87 3.39
CA ARG A 31 -10.15 7.04 3.18
C ARG A 31 -9.68 6.26 1.95
N VAL A 32 -10.10 5.01 1.78
CA VAL A 32 -9.73 4.20 0.61
C VAL A 32 -10.10 4.90 -0.69
N GLU A 33 -11.34 5.38 -0.80
CA GLU A 33 -11.81 6.11 -1.99
C GLU A 33 -11.03 7.40 -2.23
N LYS A 34 -10.71 8.15 -1.16
CA LYS A 34 -9.90 9.37 -1.25
C LYS A 34 -8.47 9.07 -1.73
N GLU A 35 -7.83 8.06 -1.15
CA GLU A 35 -6.47 7.68 -1.50
C GLU A 35 -6.38 7.15 -2.93
N LEU A 36 -7.27 6.24 -3.34
CA LEU A 36 -7.32 5.71 -4.71
C LEU A 36 -7.54 6.81 -5.74
N ARG A 37 -8.44 7.75 -5.47
CA ARG A 37 -8.64 8.92 -6.34
C ARG A 37 -7.36 9.73 -6.49
N LEU A 38 -6.69 10.05 -5.38
CA LEU A 38 -5.47 10.83 -5.45
C LEU A 38 -4.36 10.07 -6.21
N ILE A 39 -4.19 8.78 -5.94
CA ILE A 39 -3.23 7.92 -6.65
C ILE A 39 -3.49 7.89 -8.15
N ALA A 40 -4.77 7.87 -8.57
CA ALA A 40 -5.15 7.97 -9.97
C ALA A 40 -4.78 9.33 -10.57
N GLU A 41 -5.06 10.42 -9.85
CA GLU A 41 -4.80 11.79 -10.32
C GLU A 41 -3.30 12.09 -10.49
N VAL A 42 -2.44 11.49 -9.66
CA VAL A 42 -0.97 11.64 -9.77
C VAL A 42 -0.30 10.46 -10.49
N GLU A 43 -1.09 9.56 -11.08
CA GLU A 43 -0.64 8.41 -11.88
C GLU A 43 0.33 7.45 -11.17
N TYR A 44 0.26 7.33 -9.84
CA TYR A 44 1.17 6.49 -9.05
C TYR A 44 0.71 5.04 -8.87
N ALA A 45 -0.37 4.62 -9.51
CA ALA A 45 -0.83 3.23 -9.44
C ALA A 45 0.27 2.19 -9.79
N PRO A 46 1.11 2.38 -10.83
CA PRO A 46 2.20 1.43 -11.11
C PRO A 46 3.17 1.25 -9.95
N TYR A 47 3.45 2.31 -9.18
CA TYR A 47 4.42 2.26 -8.09
C TYR A 47 3.90 1.43 -6.91
N PHE A 48 2.63 1.63 -6.51
CA PHE A 48 1.99 0.79 -5.48
C PHE A 48 1.96 -0.68 -5.88
N LEU A 49 1.67 -0.97 -7.16
CA LEU A 49 1.64 -2.33 -7.67
C LEU A 49 3.02 -2.98 -7.64
N THR A 50 4.07 -2.27 -8.04
CA THR A 50 5.44 -2.80 -7.97
C THR A 50 5.80 -3.19 -6.54
N VAL A 51 5.53 -2.32 -5.56
CA VAL A 51 5.84 -2.64 -4.15
C VAL A 51 4.98 -3.78 -3.63
N HIS A 52 3.70 -3.83 -3.99
CA HIS A 52 2.83 -4.95 -3.66
C HIS A 52 3.37 -6.28 -4.20
N ASP A 53 3.78 -6.31 -5.47
CA ASP A 53 4.31 -7.53 -6.11
C ASP A 53 5.61 -8.00 -5.42
N ILE A 54 6.48 -7.06 -5.02
CA ILE A 54 7.71 -7.35 -4.24
C ILE A 54 7.36 -7.94 -2.86
N VAL A 55 6.40 -7.34 -2.15
CA VAL A 55 5.96 -7.82 -0.83
C VAL A 55 5.28 -9.19 -0.93
N GLU A 56 4.45 -9.40 -1.96
CA GLU A 56 3.82 -10.68 -2.23
C GLU A 56 4.86 -11.78 -2.47
N PHE A 57 5.86 -11.50 -3.32
CA PHE A 57 6.95 -12.42 -3.59
C PHE A 57 7.78 -12.75 -2.34
N ALA A 58 8.21 -11.74 -1.58
CA ALA A 58 8.94 -11.97 -0.35
C ALA A 58 8.16 -12.90 0.60
N ARG A 59 6.85 -12.67 0.74
CA ARG A 59 5.98 -13.53 1.57
C ARG A 59 5.82 -14.95 1.02
N SER A 60 5.75 -15.13 -0.30
CA SER A 60 5.67 -16.48 -0.89
C SER A 60 6.94 -17.30 -0.63
N GLU A 61 8.09 -16.63 -0.51
CA GLU A 61 9.38 -17.23 -0.14
C GLU A 61 9.60 -17.32 1.38
N GLY A 62 8.60 -16.95 2.18
CA GLY A 62 8.68 -16.95 3.64
C GLY A 62 9.65 -15.90 4.21
N ILE A 63 10.00 -14.87 3.43
CA ILE A 63 10.86 -13.77 3.86
C ILE A 63 10.02 -12.78 4.65
N LEU A 64 10.47 -12.45 5.86
CA LEU A 64 9.84 -11.42 6.66
C LEU A 64 10.10 -10.05 6.02
N CYS A 65 9.01 -9.31 5.77
CA CYS A 65 9.08 -7.95 5.24
C CYS A 65 8.05 -7.04 5.89
N GLN A 66 8.40 -5.76 6.05
CA GLN A 66 7.51 -4.76 6.62
C GLN A 66 7.72 -3.39 5.99
N GLY A 67 6.64 -2.78 5.49
CA GLY A 67 6.66 -1.39 5.06
C GLY A 67 6.89 -0.43 6.24
N ARG A 68 7.74 0.58 6.06
CA ARG A 68 8.09 1.57 7.08
C ARG A 68 7.89 3.01 6.62
N GLY A 69 8.13 3.94 7.55
CA GLY A 69 8.12 5.37 7.25
C GLY A 69 6.75 5.88 6.82
N SER A 70 6.72 6.66 5.74
CA SER A 70 5.53 7.37 5.27
C SER A 70 4.47 6.43 4.65
N ALA A 71 4.85 5.21 4.24
CA ALA A 71 3.92 4.20 3.76
C ALA A 71 2.82 3.85 4.79
N ALA A 72 3.10 3.97 6.08
CA ALA A 72 2.12 3.78 7.15
C ALA A 72 0.99 4.82 7.14
N ASN A 73 1.16 5.96 6.45
CA ASN A 73 0.10 6.97 6.33
C ASN A 73 -1.03 6.54 5.37
N SER A 74 -0.81 5.51 4.55
CA SER A 74 -1.75 5.07 3.52
C SER A 74 -2.54 3.84 3.93
N VAL A 75 -3.87 3.94 3.86
CA VAL A 75 -4.73 2.76 3.98
C VAL A 75 -4.57 1.83 2.79
N VAL A 76 -4.30 2.34 1.58
CA VAL A 76 -4.04 1.49 0.41
C VAL A 76 -2.81 0.60 0.65
N CYS A 77 -1.72 1.12 1.22
CA CYS A 77 -0.56 0.30 1.61
C CYS A 77 -0.93 -0.80 2.61
N TYR A 78 -1.77 -0.51 3.60
CA TYR A 78 -2.24 -1.49 4.58
C TYR A 78 -3.07 -2.61 3.93
N LEU A 79 -3.97 -2.24 3.00
CA LEU A 79 -4.85 -3.18 2.30
C LEU A 79 -4.10 -4.06 1.31
N LEU A 80 -3.05 -3.54 0.66
CA LEU A 80 -2.14 -4.31 -0.18
C LEU A 80 -1.20 -5.22 0.64
N GLY A 81 -1.26 -5.11 1.97
CA GLY A 81 -0.38 -5.83 2.87
C GLY A 81 1.05 -5.28 2.93
N ILE A 82 1.33 -4.11 2.36
CA ILE A 82 2.66 -3.49 2.43
C ILE A 82 2.99 -3.08 3.87
N THR A 83 1.99 -2.58 4.61
CA THR A 83 2.11 -2.26 6.04
C THR A 83 1.19 -3.16 6.87
N GLU A 84 1.55 -3.38 8.15
CA GLU A 84 0.80 -4.28 9.05
C GLU A 84 0.01 -3.55 10.15
N VAL A 85 0.34 -2.29 10.42
CA VAL A 85 -0.33 -1.53 11.48
C VAL A 85 -1.67 -1.00 10.95
N PRO A 86 -2.81 -1.33 11.60
CA PRO A 86 -4.10 -0.81 11.19
C PRO A 86 -4.14 0.73 11.21
N PRO A 87 -4.71 1.39 10.20
CA PRO A 87 -4.77 2.84 10.08
C PRO A 87 -5.61 3.53 11.18
N GLU A 88 -6.39 2.77 11.96
CA GLU A 88 -7.16 3.22 13.12
C GLU A 88 -6.29 3.37 14.37
N SER A 89 -5.19 2.61 14.45
CA SER A 89 -4.30 2.59 15.62
C SER A 89 -3.34 3.79 15.66
N ILE A 90 -3.31 4.60 14.60
CA ILE A 90 -2.35 5.69 14.40
C ILE A 90 -3.02 6.91 13.77
N THR A 91 -2.69 8.10 14.28
CA THR A 91 -3.16 9.37 13.71
C THR A 91 -2.12 9.90 12.73
N LEU A 92 -2.19 9.40 11.50
CA LEU A 92 -1.25 9.72 10.43
C LEU A 92 -1.93 10.53 9.32
N ILE A 93 -1.16 11.43 8.68
CA ILE A 93 -1.64 12.37 7.66
C ILE A 93 -1.23 11.84 6.29
N PHE A 94 -2.21 11.39 5.50
CA PHE A 94 -1.98 10.83 4.17
C PHE A 94 -1.30 11.81 3.21
N GLU A 95 -1.59 13.11 3.31
CA GLU A 95 -1.01 14.16 2.46
C GLU A 95 0.50 14.32 2.66
N ARG A 96 1.07 13.81 3.76
CA ARG A 96 2.53 13.74 3.95
C ARG A 96 3.18 12.62 3.13
N PHE A 97 2.39 11.64 2.70
CA PHE A 97 2.82 10.54 1.87
C PHE A 97 2.65 10.89 0.39
N ILE A 98 1.45 11.28 -0.05
CA ILE A 98 1.19 11.75 -1.42
C ILE A 98 0.68 13.18 -1.40
N SER A 99 1.32 14.06 -2.18
CA SER A 99 0.87 15.44 -2.39
C SER A 99 0.93 15.81 -3.87
N LYS A 100 -0.15 16.39 -4.40
CA LYS A 100 -0.19 16.93 -5.77
C LYS A 100 0.85 18.05 -5.97
N GLU A 101 1.09 18.84 -4.93
CA GLU A 101 1.95 20.03 -5.00
C GLU A 101 3.44 19.68 -5.03
N ARG A 102 3.82 18.54 -4.43
CA ARG A 102 5.22 18.10 -4.39
C ARG A 102 5.71 17.61 -5.76
N GLY A 103 4.85 16.93 -6.52
CA GLY A 103 5.20 16.39 -7.85
C GLY A 103 6.24 15.26 -7.84
N GLU A 104 6.63 14.77 -6.66
CA GLU A 104 7.55 13.66 -6.48
C GLU A 104 6.78 12.42 -6.00
N PRO A 105 7.18 11.20 -6.45
CA PRO A 105 6.58 9.97 -5.97
C PRO A 105 6.72 9.86 -4.44
N PRO A 106 5.75 9.23 -3.76
CA PRO A 106 5.89 8.92 -2.35
C PRO A 106 7.12 8.04 -2.13
N ASP A 107 7.63 8.00 -0.90
CA ASP A 107 8.63 7.01 -0.52
C ASP A 107 7.93 5.79 0.10
N ILE A 108 7.98 4.64 -0.58
CA ILE A 108 7.43 3.37 -0.09
C ILE A 108 8.59 2.43 0.25
N ASP A 109 9.16 2.63 1.42
CA ASP A 109 10.20 1.79 1.98
C ASP A 109 9.64 0.47 2.51
N VAL A 110 10.26 -0.65 2.14
CA VAL A 110 10.01 -1.99 2.70
C VAL A 110 11.32 -2.55 3.24
N ASP A 111 11.32 -2.90 4.53
CA ASP A 111 12.42 -3.63 5.15
C ASP A 111 12.24 -5.13 4.91
N PHE A 112 13.35 -5.83 4.69
CA PHE A 112 13.41 -7.28 4.54
C PHE A 112 14.38 -7.88 5.55
N GLU A 113 14.20 -9.16 5.87
CA GLU A 113 15.19 -9.94 6.60
C GLU A 113 16.58 -9.79 5.97
N HIS A 114 17.56 -9.36 6.78
CA HIS A 114 18.85 -8.87 6.28
C HIS A 114 19.60 -9.90 5.43
N GLU A 115 19.55 -11.18 5.82
CA GLU A 115 20.25 -12.27 5.14
C GLU A 115 19.61 -12.69 3.81
N ARG A 116 18.33 -12.36 3.61
CA ARG A 116 17.53 -12.79 2.44
C ARG A 116 17.11 -11.65 1.52
N ARG A 117 17.57 -10.42 1.78
CA ARG A 117 17.25 -9.22 0.98
C ARG A 117 17.63 -9.37 -0.50
N GLU A 118 18.77 -9.99 -0.78
CA GLU A 118 19.26 -10.19 -2.15
C GLU A 118 18.32 -11.09 -2.98
N GLU A 119 17.59 -12.01 -2.35
CA GLU A 119 16.63 -12.89 -3.05
C GLU A 119 15.44 -12.11 -3.64
N VAL A 120 15.16 -10.91 -3.11
CA VAL A 120 14.02 -10.07 -3.49
C VAL A 120 14.39 -9.01 -4.54
N ILE A 121 15.67 -8.62 -4.63
CA ILE A 121 16.13 -7.50 -5.47
C ILE A 121 16.60 -7.95 -6.87
N GLN A 122 17.01 -9.21 -7.04
CA GLN A 122 17.50 -9.80 -8.30
C GLN A 122 16.38 -9.99 -9.34
#